data_AF-A0A7S2ZYP4-F1
#
_entry.id   AF-A0A7S2ZYP4-F1
#
_cell.length_a   1.000
_cell.length_b   1.000
_cell.length_c   1.000
_cell.angle_alpha   90.00
_cell.angle_beta   90.00
_cell.angle_gamma   90.00
#
_symmetry.space_group_name_H-M   'P 1'
#
loop_
_entity.id
_entity.type
_entity.pdbx_description
1 polymer ?
#
loop_
_entity_poly.entity_id
_entity_poly.type
_entity_poly.pdbx_seq_one_letter_code
_entity_poly.pdbx_strand_id
1 'polypeptide(L)'
;QVHHAILRHTEEPVAVKVQHPRVRASIASDLRTFKFVTNVLVPYFFDGLDLHWVVEEFERDLRMELDFRIEANNAIRAMEAFRDDPLVKVCPLSRETGQTRHLSQLFQLKTTFWLFQVPKIYSDLTSERVLTMEFIHGVKIEHLSEIPSAPKAKVIATLENAVAKMIFVDGFVHGDLHTGNMLITPNDETG
;
A
#
# COMPACT_ATOMS: atom_id res chain seq x y z
N GLN A 1 -7.13 -10.89 -4.39
CA GLN A 1 -8.17 -10.13 -5.11
C GLN A 1 -8.70 -9.02 -4.21
N VAL A 2 -9.07 -7.86 -4.77
CA VAL A 2 -9.62 -6.71 -4.02
C VAL A 2 -11.10 -6.56 -4.36
N HIS A 3 -11.94 -6.36 -3.35
CA HIS A 3 -13.38 -6.19 -3.49
C HIS A 3 -13.84 -4.87 -2.91
N HIS A 4 -14.80 -4.21 -3.55
CA HIS A 4 -15.54 -3.12 -2.95
C HIS A 4 -16.66 -3.68 -2.06
N ALA A 5 -16.78 -3.15 -0.84
CA ALA A 5 -17.83 -3.49 0.12
C ALA A 5 -18.28 -2.27 0.92
N ILE A 6 -19.36 -2.40 1.70
CA ILE A 6 -19.89 -1.34 2.56
C ILE A 6 -19.98 -1.87 3.99
N LEU A 7 -19.51 -1.09 4.97
CA LEU A 7 -19.61 -1.45 6.39
C LEU A 7 -21.05 -1.39 6.89
N ARG A 8 -21.52 -2.46 7.55
CA ARG A 8 -22.93 -2.57 7.96
C ARG A 8 -23.40 -1.52 8.98
N HIS A 9 -22.50 -1.06 9.84
CA HIS A 9 -22.86 -0.15 10.95
C HIS A 9 -22.63 1.33 10.62
N THR A 10 -21.65 1.62 9.76
CA THR A 10 -21.27 3.00 9.41
C THR A 10 -21.68 3.40 7.99
N GLU A 11 -22.07 2.43 7.15
CA GLU A 11 -22.35 2.60 5.71
C GLU A 11 -21.16 3.17 4.91
N GLU A 12 -19.95 3.11 5.47
CA GLU A 12 -18.74 3.58 4.81
C GLU A 12 -18.27 2.59 3.73
N PRO A 13 -17.87 3.07 2.55
CA PRO A 13 -17.29 2.21 1.50
C PRO A 13 -15.87 1.78 1.88
N VAL A 14 -15.57 0.50 1.66
CA VAL A 14 -14.28 -0.11 1.98
C VAL A 14 -13.77 -0.98 0.83
N ALA A 15 -12.46 -1.02 0.66
CA ALA A 15 -11.75 -1.99 -0.16
C ALA A 15 -11.29 -3.16 0.72
N VAL A 16 -11.61 -4.38 0.31
CA VAL A 16 -11.27 -5.63 1.02
C VAL A 16 -10.36 -6.48 0.14
N LYS A 17 -9.07 -6.55 0.48
CA LYS A 17 -8.10 -7.43 -0.17
C LYS A 17 -8.17 -8.81 0.49
N VAL A 18 -8.51 -9.82 -0.29
CA VAL A 18 -8.60 -11.22 0.16
C VAL A 18 -7.52 -12.04 -0.53
N GLN A 19 -6.74 -12.76 0.28
CA GLN A 19 -5.71 -13.67 -0.21
C GLN A 19 -6.36 -14.92 -0.81
N HIS A 20 -5.91 -15.32 -1.99
CA HIS A 20 -6.46 -16.50 -2.65
C HIS A 20 -6.06 -17.79 -1.88
N PRO A 21 -6.99 -18.73 -1.62
CA PRO A 21 -6.73 -19.91 -0.77
C PRO A 21 -5.55 -20.77 -1.20
N ARG A 22 -5.29 -20.85 -2.51
CA ARG A 22 -4.23 -21.70 -3.07
C ARG A 22 -2.81 -21.15 -2.90
N VAL A 23 -2.65 -19.86 -2.60
CA VAL A 23 -1.32 -19.21 -2.60
C VAL A 23 -0.42 -19.76 -1.50
N ARG A 24 -0.90 -19.87 -0.26
CA ARG A 24 -0.12 -20.51 0.83
C ARG A 24 0.18 -21.99 0.56
N ALA A 25 -0.73 -22.70 -0.12
CA ALA A 25 -0.55 -24.11 -0.41
C ALA A 25 0.51 -24.38 -1.48
N SER A 26 0.64 -23.50 -2.48
CA SER A 26 1.66 -23.63 -3.53
C SER A 26 3.05 -23.20 -3.05
N ILE A 27 3.15 -22.19 -2.18
CA ILE A 27 4.43 -21.60 -1.76
C ILE A 27 5.40 -22.61 -1.13
N ALA A 28 4.91 -23.54 -0.31
CA ALA A 28 5.79 -24.57 0.26
C ALA A 28 6.41 -25.46 -0.83
N SER A 29 5.67 -25.72 -1.92
CA SER A 29 6.19 -26.46 -3.06
C SER A 29 7.15 -25.61 -3.89
N ASP A 30 6.81 -24.35 -4.13
CA ASP A 30 7.62 -23.42 -4.91
C ASP A 30 8.98 -23.21 -4.26
N LEU A 31 9.02 -22.97 -2.93
CA LEU A 31 10.26 -22.84 -2.16
C LEU A 31 11.10 -24.12 -2.17
N ARG A 32 10.48 -25.31 -2.14
CA ARG A 32 11.22 -26.57 -2.27
C ARG A 32 11.88 -26.70 -3.64
N THR A 33 11.14 -26.39 -4.70
CA THR A 33 11.68 -26.41 -6.07
C THR A 33 12.82 -25.41 -6.20
N PHE A 34 12.64 -24.20 -5.68
CA PHE A 34 13.64 -23.15 -5.74
C PHE A 34 14.93 -23.56 -5.00
N LYS A 35 14.80 -24.05 -3.76
CA LYS A 35 15.93 -24.58 -2.98
C LYS A 35 16.65 -25.73 -3.68
N PHE A 36 15.90 -26.61 -4.36
CA PHE A 36 16.51 -27.69 -5.14
C PHE A 36 17.31 -27.16 -6.33
N VAL A 37 16.75 -26.21 -7.08
CA VAL A 37 17.47 -25.60 -8.22
C VAL A 37 18.73 -24.89 -7.75
N THR A 38 18.64 -24.04 -6.74
CA THR A 38 19.77 -23.21 -6.28
C THR A 38 20.84 -23.99 -5.55
N ASN A 39 20.48 -25.00 -4.75
CA ASN A 39 21.43 -25.71 -3.89
C ASN A 39 21.94 -27.02 -4.52
N VAL A 40 21.30 -27.51 -5.58
CA VAL A 40 21.69 -28.78 -6.24
C VAL A 40 22.04 -28.57 -7.71
N LEU A 41 21.12 -28.04 -8.52
CA LEU A 41 21.34 -27.94 -9.97
C LEU A 41 22.38 -26.88 -10.33
N VAL A 42 22.32 -25.70 -9.70
CA VAL A 42 23.23 -24.60 -10.00
C VAL A 42 24.69 -24.97 -9.71
N PRO A 43 25.05 -25.48 -8.51
CA PRO A 43 26.43 -25.93 -8.24
C PRO A 43 26.89 -27.09 -9.14
N TYR A 44 25.95 -27.90 -9.64
CA TYR A 44 26.26 -29.02 -10.53
C TYR A 44 26.68 -28.57 -11.94
N PHE A 45 26.06 -27.50 -12.48
CA PHE A 45 26.33 -27.00 -13.84
C PHE A 45 27.22 -25.75 -13.88
N PHE A 46 27.25 -24.95 -12.82
CA PHE A 46 27.92 -23.67 -12.75
C PHE A 46 28.78 -23.58 -11.49
N ASP A 47 30.07 -23.88 -11.64
CA ASP A 47 31.02 -23.79 -10.53
C ASP A 47 31.21 -22.33 -10.08
N GLY A 48 31.28 -22.11 -8.77
CA GLY A 48 31.49 -20.80 -8.14
C GLY A 48 30.30 -19.83 -8.11
N LEU A 49 29.11 -20.21 -8.62
CA LEU A 49 27.91 -19.35 -8.55
C LEU A 49 27.09 -19.67 -7.28
N ASP A 50 27.12 -18.76 -6.30
CA ASP A 50 26.29 -18.85 -5.10
C ASP A 50 24.98 -18.05 -5.28
N LEU A 51 23.85 -18.76 -5.26
CA LEU A 51 22.49 -18.20 -5.30
C LEU A 51 21.70 -18.42 -4.01
N HIS A 52 22.35 -18.83 -2.91
CA HIS A 52 21.66 -19.05 -1.64
C HIS A 52 20.94 -17.79 -1.17
N TRP A 53 21.60 -16.63 -1.30
CA TRP A 53 21.05 -15.32 -0.99
C TRP A 53 19.74 -15.02 -1.75
N VAL A 54 19.58 -15.52 -2.99
CA VAL A 54 18.36 -15.32 -3.79
C VAL A 54 17.18 -16.04 -3.15
N VAL A 55 17.42 -17.24 -2.62
CA VAL A 55 16.39 -18.02 -1.93
C VAL A 55 15.99 -17.35 -0.63
N GLU A 56 16.97 -16.88 0.15
CA GLU A 56 16.72 -16.18 1.41
C GLU A 56 15.89 -14.92 1.18
N GLU A 57 16.25 -14.12 0.17
CA GLU A 57 15.52 -12.91 -0.19
C GLU A 57 14.09 -13.24 -0.67
N PHE A 58 13.95 -14.22 -1.55
CA PHE A 58 12.63 -14.65 -2.03
C PHE A 58 11.73 -15.18 -0.90
N GLU A 59 12.29 -15.95 0.04
CA GLU A 59 11.54 -16.44 1.20
C GLU A 59 11.11 -15.29 2.12
N ARG A 60 11.97 -14.28 2.29
CA ARG A 60 11.68 -13.06 3.06
C ARG A 60 10.54 -12.27 2.41
N ASP A 61 10.61 -12.02 1.12
CA ASP A 61 9.62 -11.23 0.38
C ASP A 61 8.27 -11.95 0.35
N LEU A 62 8.23 -13.26 0.09
CA LEU A 62 7.00 -14.05 0.16
C LEU A 62 6.33 -13.97 1.54
N ARG A 63 7.12 -13.96 2.62
CA ARG A 63 6.57 -13.83 3.98
C ARG A 63 5.90 -12.46 4.17
N MET A 64 6.51 -11.40 3.63
CA MET A 64 5.96 -10.05 3.71
C MET A 64 4.66 -9.92 2.90
N GLU A 65 4.59 -10.50 1.70
CA GLU A 65 3.37 -10.47 0.86
C GLU A 65 2.23 -11.33 1.41
N LEU A 66 2.55 -12.40 2.13
CA LEU A 66 1.56 -13.36 2.62
C LEU A 66 0.81 -12.93 3.88
N ASP A 67 1.32 -11.95 4.62
CA ASP A 67 0.73 -11.47 5.86
C ASP A 67 0.28 -10.02 5.72
N PHE A 68 -1.01 -9.84 5.43
CA PHE A 68 -1.59 -8.51 5.27
C PHE A 68 -1.55 -7.63 6.53
N ARG A 69 -1.22 -8.17 7.71
CA ARG A 69 -0.95 -7.33 8.89
C ARG A 69 0.31 -6.49 8.71
N ILE A 70 1.29 -7.00 7.96
CA ILE A 70 2.52 -6.26 7.63
C ILE A 70 2.17 -5.06 6.75
N GLU A 71 1.40 -5.30 5.67
CA GLU A 71 0.91 -4.25 4.77
C GLU A 71 0.08 -3.19 5.53
N ALA A 72 -0.84 -3.64 6.40
CA ALA A 72 -1.63 -2.77 7.26
C ALA A 72 -0.76 -1.88 8.17
N ASN A 73 0.23 -2.47 8.84
CA ASN A 73 1.12 -1.74 9.74
C ASN A 73 1.98 -0.73 8.96
N ASN A 74 2.46 -1.10 7.78
CA ASN A 74 3.21 -0.19 6.91
C ASN A 74 2.35 0.99 6.43
N ALA A 75 1.07 0.77 6.13
CA ALA A 75 0.13 1.85 5.80
C ALA A 75 -0.14 2.75 7.01
N ILE A 76 -0.27 2.19 8.22
CA ILE A 76 -0.45 2.97 9.45
C ILE A 76 0.77 3.85 9.74
N ARG A 77 1.98 3.30 9.62
CA ARG A 77 3.22 4.07 9.77
C ARG A 77 3.34 5.19 8.73
N ALA A 78 2.93 4.94 7.50
CA ALA A 78 2.86 5.98 6.48
C ALA A 78 1.86 7.08 6.87
N MET A 79 0.65 6.73 7.32
CA MET A 79 -0.31 7.73 7.82
C MET A 79 0.27 8.59 8.96
N GLU A 80 1.01 7.99 9.89
CA GLU A 80 1.64 8.73 10.98
C GLU A 80 2.78 9.65 10.50
N ALA A 81 3.69 9.13 9.66
CA ALA A 81 4.82 9.88 9.14
C ALA A 81 4.40 11.11 8.30
N PHE A 82 3.29 11.00 7.58
CA PHE A 82 2.76 12.06 6.72
C PHE A 82 1.67 12.92 7.37
N ARG A 83 1.34 12.71 8.66
CA ARG A 83 0.23 13.42 9.33
C ARG A 83 0.31 14.94 9.22
N ASP A 84 1.51 15.49 9.36
CA ASP A 84 1.75 16.94 9.34
C ASP A 84 2.26 17.44 7.99
N ASP A 85 2.28 16.58 6.97
CA ASP A 85 2.78 16.91 5.64
C ASP A 85 1.69 17.65 4.83
N PRO A 86 1.93 18.90 4.39
CA PRO A 86 0.92 19.71 3.70
C PRO A 86 0.56 19.19 2.30
N LEU A 87 1.31 18.22 1.75
CA LEU A 87 1.06 17.63 0.43
C LEU A 87 0.36 16.27 0.49
N VAL A 88 0.20 15.70 1.69
CA VAL A 88 -0.40 14.37 1.89
C VAL A 88 -1.69 14.46 2.68
N LYS A 89 -2.79 13.99 2.08
CA LYS A 89 -4.04 13.80 2.81
C LYS A 89 -3.92 12.53 3.65
N VAL A 90 -3.81 12.71 4.95
CA VAL A 90 -3.98 11.62 5.91
C VAL A 90 -5.39 11.66 6.46
N CYS A 91 -6.19 10.63 6.20
CA CYS A 91 -7.47 10.45 6.88
C CYS A 91 -7.21 10.14 8.37
N PRO A 92 -7.90 10.78 9.33
CA PRO A 92 -7.67 10.53 10.74
C PRO A 92 -7.84 9.05 11.09
N LEU A 93 -6.84 8.47 11.75
CA LEU A 93 -6.91 7.14 12.37
C LEU A 93 -8.02 7.17 13.44
N SER A 94 -9.17 6.54 13.18
CA SER A 94 -10.32 6.71 14.06
C SER A 94 -10.16 5.98 15.40
N ARG A 95 -10.03 6.76 16.47
CA ARG A 95 -10.76 6.55 17.74
C ARG A 95 -11.26 7.90 18.25
N GLU A 96 -12.35 8.38 17.68
CA GLU A 96 -13.27 9.26 18.41
C GLU A 96 -14.63 8.59 18.43
N THR A 97 -14.88 7.85 19.52
CA THR A 97 -16.21 7.38 19.90
C THR A 97 -17.12 8.60 20.08
N GLY A 98 -18.02 8.80 19.12
CA GLY A 98 -19.30 9.47 19.28
C GLY A 98 -19.28 10.85 19.93
N GLN A 99 -18.94 11.90 19.18
CA GLN A 99 -19.64 13.19 19.28
C GLN A 99 -19.28 14.24 18.22
N THR A 100 -18.85 13.88 17.01
CA THR A 100 -18.29 14.88 16.09
C THR A 100 -18.80 14.75 14.64
N ARG A 101 -20.12 14.57 14.47
CA ARG A 101 -20.78 14.82 13.17
C ARG A 101 -20.72 16.30 12.73
N HIS A 102 -20.32 17.22 13.63
CA HIS A 102 -20.28 18.66 13.34
C HIS A 102 -18.88 19.22 13.07
N LEU A 103 -17.80 18.50 13.42
CA LEU A 103 -16.41 18.96 13.16
C LEU A 103 -15.90 18.63 11.75
N SER A 104 -16.55 17.71 11.03
CA SER A 104 -16.25 17.44 9.62
C SER A 104 -16.55 18.64 8.70
N GLN A 105 -17.42 19.56 9.12
CA GLN A 105 -17.67 20.82 8.41
C GLN A 105 -16.62 21.90 8.71
N LEU A 106 -15.99 21.90 9.89
CA LEU A 106 -15.00 22.92 10.26
C LEU A 106 -13.63 22.69 9.60
N PHE A 107 -13.36 21.49 9.09
CA PHE A 107 -12.19 21.21 8.24
C PHE A 107 -12.39 21.57 6.76
N GLN A 108 -13.58 22.02 6.33
CA GLN A 108 -13.86 22.36 4.93
C GLN A 108 -13.23 23.68 4.44
N LEU A 109 -12.63 24.48 5.33
CA LEU A 109 -12.05 25.78 4.99
C LEU A 109 -10.52 25.82 5.10
N LYS A 110 -9.85 24.81 4.56
CA LYS A 110 -8.47 24.93 4.08
C LYS A 110 -8.35 24.26 2.73
N THR A 111 -8.35 25.08 1.69
CA THR A 111 -8.01 24.72 0.30
C THR A 111 -6.62 24.08 0.30
N THR A 112 -6.56 22.77 0.52
CA THR A 112 -5.30 22.05 0.64
C THR A 112 -5.26 21.05 -0.50
N PHE A 113 -4.35 21.33 -1.45
CA PHE A 113 -4.13 20.54 -2.66
C PHE A 113 -3.35 19.28 -2.29
N TRP A 114 -4.07 18.23 -1.90
CA TRP A 114 -3.45 16.96 -1.54
C TRP A 114 -3.12 16.16 -2.81
N LEU A 115 -1.88 15.69 -2.93
CA LEU A 115 -1.39 14.94 -4.10
C LEU A 115 -1.22 13.44 -3.81
N PHE A 116 -1.24 13.05 -2.55
CA PHE A 116 -1.04 11.68 -2.08
C PHE A 116 -2.02 11.39 -0.94
N GLN A 117 -2.72 10.26 -0.99
CA GLN A 117 -3.64 9.81 0.08
C GLN A 117 -3.30 8.39 0.48
N VAL A 118 -3.13 8.16 1.79
CA VAL A 118 -3.00 6.82 2.36
C VAL A 118 -4.37 6.40 2.90
N PRO A 119 -4.92 5.24 2.50
CA PRO A 119 -6.24 4.82 2.96
C PRO A 119 -6.23 4.51 4.45
N LYS A 120 -7.29 4.90 5.15
CA LYS A 120 -7.51 4.47 6.53
C LYS A 120 -7.59 2.94 6.60
N ILE A 121 -6.88 2.34 7.55
CA ILE A 121 -6.91 0.89 7.80
C ILE A 121 -7.93 0.57 8.89
N TYR A 122 -8.76 -0.44 8.65
CA TYR A 122 -9.69 -0.98 9.65
C TYR A 122 -9.03 -2.19 10.33
N SER A 123 -8.22 -1.92 11.35
CA SER A 123 -7.41 -2.95 12.04
C SER A 123 -8.26 -4.09 12.62
N ASP A 124 -9.44 -3.76 13.18
CA ASP A 124 -10.35 -4.76 13.77
C ASP A 124 -10.96 -5.71 12.71
N LEU A 125 -10.90 -5.32 11.43
CA LEU A 125 -11.37 -6.10 10.29
C LEU A 125 -10.23 -6.61 9.41
N THR A 126 -8.99 -6.57 9.92
CA THR A 126 -7.79 -6.99 9.23
C THR A 126 -7.18 -8.22 9.91
N SER A 127 -6.68 -9.16 9.11
CA SER A 127 -6.03 -10.39 9.54
C SER A 127 -4.88 -10.72 8.59
N GLU A 128 -4.20 -11.85 8.79
CA GLU A 128 -3.17 -12.33 7.86
C GLU A 128 -3.68 -12.50 6.42
N ARG A 129 -4.98 -12.75 6.23
CA ARG A 129 -5.57 -13.18 4.95
C ARG A 129 -6.54 -12.17 4.34
N VAL A 130 -6.92 -11.17 5.12
CA VAL A 130 -7.90 -10.15 4.74
C VAL A 130 -7.37 -8.80 5.20
N LEU A 131 -7.21 -7.86 4.27
CA LEU A 131 -6.92 -6.46 4.55
C LEU A 131 -8.18 -5.64 4.28
N THR A 132 -8.64 -4.88 5.27
CA THR A 132 -9.78 -3.98 5.12
C THR A 132 -9.31 -2.54 5.24
N MET A 133 -9.55 -1.75 4.20
CA MET A 133 -9.11 -0.35 4.11
C MET A 133 -10.20 0.54 3.50
N GLU A 134 -10.08 1.84 3.70
CA GLU A 134 -10.93 2.85 3.06
C GLU A 134 -10.94 2.66 1.54
N PHE A 135 -12.13 2.75 0.95
CA PHE A 135 -12.24 2.75 -0.51
C PHE A 135 -11.86 4.12 -1.06
N ILE A 136 -10.78 4.19 -1.84
CA ILE A 136 -10.36 5.40 -2.53
C ILE A 136 -10.81 5.31 -4.00
N HIS A 137 -11.56 6.31 -4.45
CA HIS A 137 -11.89 6.48 -5.86
C HIS A 137 -10.70 7.11 -6.59
N GLY A 138 -10.22 6.48 -7.66
CA GLY A 138 -9.17 7.07 -8.48
C GLY A 138 -8.85 6.24 -9.70
N VAL A 139 -8.02 6.81 -10.57
CA VAL A 139 -7.45 6.16 -11.75
C VAL A 139 -6.09 5.61 -11.38
N LYS A 140 -5.78 4.36 -11.74
CA LYS A 140 -4.45 3.80 -11.49
C LYS A 140 -3.35 4.64 -12.14
N ILE A 141 -2.23 4.83 -11.45
CA ILE A 141 -1.09 5.61 -11.96
C ILE A 141 -0.48 5.03 -13.25
N GLU A 142 -0.77 3.77 -13.59
CA GLU A 142 -0.36 3.17 -14.87
C GLU A 142 -0.92 3.95 -16.07
N HIS A 143 -2.07 4.61 -15.89
CA HIS A 143 -2.67 5.50 -16.89
C HIS A 143 -2.15 6.94 -16.81
N LEU A 144 -1.05 7.21 -16.08
CA LEU A 144 -0.44 8.55 -15.98
C LEU A 144 0.06 9.08 -17.33
N SER A 145 0.25 8.23 -18.34
CA SER A 145 0.50 8.66 -19.72
C SER A 145 -0.68 9.39 -20.36
N GLU A 146 -1.90 9.14 -19.87
CA GLU A 146 -3.14 9.74 -20.38
C GLU A 146 -3.46 11.09 -19.73
N ILE A 147 -2.69 11.47 -18.69
CA ILE A 147 -2.86 12.72 -17.95
C ILE A 147 -2.02 13.84 -18.60
N PRO A 148 -2.55 15.08 -18.72
CA PRO A 148 -1.79 16.22 -19.23
C PRO A 148 -0.47 16.45 -18.49
N SER A 149 0.53 16.96 -19.19
CA SER A 149 1.91 17.10 -18.69
C SER A 149 2.05 18.02 -17.46
N ALA A 150 1.19 19.04 -17.33
CA ALA A 150 1.25 19.99 -16.22
C ALA A 150 0.99 19.37 -14.82
N PRO A 151 -0.12 18.65 -14.57
CA PRO A 151 -0.33 17.95 -13.30
C PRO A 151 0.64 16.79 -13.07
N LYS A 152 1.13 16.16 -14.15
CA LYS A 152 2.06 15.01 -14.08
C LYS A 152 3.38 15.34 -13.37
N ALA A 153 3.99 16.49 -13.67
CA ALA A 153 5.24 16.90 -13.02
C ALA A 153 5.09 17.07 -11.50
N LYS A 154 3.94 17.61 -11.05
CA LYS A 154 3.64 17.81 -9.63
C LYS A 154 3.42 16.48 -8.90
N VAL A 155 2.75 15.52 -9.54
CA VAL A 155 2.57 14.16 -9.01
C VAL A 155 3.92 13.46 -8.84
N ILE A 156 4.79 13.52 -9.86
CA ILE A 156 6.13 12.92 -9.81
C ILE A 156 6.95 13.51 -8.67
N ALA A 157 7.04 14.85 -8.58
CA ALA A 157 7.80 15.51 -7.53
C ALA A 157 7.25 15.20 -6.11
N THR A 158 5.94 15.04 -5.96
CA THR A 158 5.34 14.65 -4.68
C THR A 158 5.72 13.21 -4.32
N LEU A 159 5.64 12.29 -5.29
CA LEU A 159 6.03 10.91 -5.08
C LEU A 159 7.51 10.79 -4.71
N GLU A 160 8.38 11.45 -5.46
CA GLU A 160 9.82 11.47 -5.17
C GLU A 160 10.11 11.97 -3.75
N ASN A 161 9.49 13.08 -3.34
CA ASN A 161 9.66 13.62 -1.98
C ASN A 161 9.11 12.66 -0.91
N ALA A 162 7.96 12.02 -1.15
CA ALA A 162 7.40 11.06 -0.22
C ALA A 162 8.33 9.85 -0.04
N VAL A 163 8.87 9.31 -1.14
CA VAL A 163 9.83 8.19 -1.11
C VAL A 163 11.12 8.60 -0.40
N ALA A 164 11.68 9.77 -0.73
CA ALA A 164 12.89 10.28 -0.10
C ALA A 164 12.70 10.47 1.40
N LYS A 165 11.57 11.05 1.84
CA LYS A 165 11.26 11.23 3.27
C LYS A 165 11.15 9.89 4.00
N MET A 166 10.40 8.94 3.44
CA MET A 166 10.27 7.59 4.00
C MET A 166 11.66 6.94 4.23
N ILE A 167 12.54 7.01 3.23
CA ILE A 167 13.89 6.41 3.30
C ILE A 167 14.80 7.19 4.26
N PHE A 168 14.96 8.49 4.05
CA PHE A 168 16.03 9.29 4.67
C PHE A 168 15.64 9.94 5.99
N VAL A 169 14.34 10.11 6.26
CA VAL A 169 13.84 10.73 7.49
C VAL A 169 13.21 9.69 8.39
N ASP A 170 12.29 8.87 7.87
CA ASP A 170 11.49 7.98 8.69
C ASP A 170 12.09 6.57 8.84
N GLY A 171 13.13 6.25 8.05
CA GLY A 171 13.85 4.98 8.12
C GLY A 171 12.98 3.76 7.80
N PHE A 172 11.95 3.93 6.95
CA PHE A 172 11.12 2.83 6.48
C PHE A 172 10.68 3.06 5.03
N VAL A 173 10.35 1.99 4.32
CA VAL A 173 9.69 2.09 3.01
C VAL A 173 8.36 1.38 3.13
N HIS A 174 7.28 2.01 2.66
CA HIS A 174 6.03 1.29 2.42
C HIS A 174 6.35 0.23 1.36
N GLY A 175 6.57 -1.01 1.81
CA GLY A 175 7.39 -2.04 1.16
C GLY A 175 6.97 -2.51 -0.24
N ASP A 176 6.06 -1.81 -0.90
CA ASP A 176 5.67 -2.02 -2.27
C ASP A 176 5.08 -0.75 -2.89
N LEU A 177 5.95 0.20 -3.23
CA LEU A 177 5.62 1.43 -3.98
C LEU A 177 5.41 1.16 -5.48
N HIS A 178 4.94 -0.03 -5.84
CA HIS A 178 4.61 -0.31 -7.23
C HIS A 178 3.48 0.61 -7.70
N THR A 179 3.53 0.95 -8.98
CA THR A 179 2.53 1.82 -9.62
C THR A 179 1.09 1.32 -9.41
N GLY A 180 0.87 0.00 -9.40
CA GLY A 180 -0.46 -0.59 -9.17
C GLY A 180 -1.11 -0.33 -7.80
N ASN A 181 -0.39 0.17 -6.79
CA ASN A 181 -0.89 0.50 -5.45
C ASN A 181 -1.14 1.99 -5.30
N MET A 182 -0.94 2.75 -6.39
CA MET A 182 -1.11 4.19 -6.42
C MET A 182 -2.32 4.55 -7.28
N LEU A 183 -3.20 5.33 -6.69
CA LEU A 183 -4.35 5.91 -7.37
C LEU A 183 -4.15 7.42 -7.50
N ILE A 184 -4.52 7.93 -8.66
CA ILE A 184 -4.64 9.36 -8.94
C ILE A 184 -6.12 9.68 -8.78
N THR A 185 -6.45 10.48 -7.78
CA THR A 185 -7.78 11.03 -7.61
C THR A 185 -7.88 12.31 -8.45
N PRO A 186 -8.78 12.38 -9.45
CA PRO A 186 -9.08 13.65 -10.11
C PRO A 186 -9.52 14.67 -9.05
N ASN A 187 -9.07 15.91 -9.16
CA ASN A 187 -9.57 16.98 -8.28
C ASN A 187 -11.04 17.23 -8.60
N ASP A 188 -11.91 17.25 -7.59
CA ASP A 188 -13.32 17.63 -7.69
C ASP A 188 -13.54 19.14 -7.95
N GLU A 189 -12.63 19.83 -8.64
CA GLU A 189 -12.78 21.25 -9.00
C GLU A 189 -12.64 21.58 -10.48
N THR A 190 -12.48 20.59 -11.36
CA THR A 190 -12.66 20.82 -12.79
C THR A 190 -13.45 19.68 -13.38
N GLY A 191 -14.68 19.98 -13.79
CA GLY A 191 -15.35 19.18 -14.81
C GLY A 191 -14.54 19.07 -16.09
#